data_AF-A0A0F9BS77-F1
#
_entry.id   AF-A0A0F9BS77-F1
#
_cell.length_a   1.000
_cell.length_b   1.000
_cell.length_c   1.000
_cell.angle_alpha   90.00
_cell.angle_beta   90.00
_cell.angle_gamma   90.00
#
_symmetry.space_group_name_H-M   'P 1'
#
loop_
_entity.id
_entity.type
_entity.pdbx_description
1 polymer ?
#
loop_
_entity_poly.entity_id
_entity_poly.type
_entity_poly.pdbx_seq_one_letter_code
_entity_poly.pdbx_strand_id
1 'polypeptide(L)'
;MEGKVVGIRNCLPIRSFFLMALAALAALLLASWALASTPAIADPSDQPAGGLRALDGAIDSDGDGCTDDQESGLDETLGGRRDPNNFWDFYDVPLRDKKIDLMNDIFGVAFRFGATGDPEGNPLALPIPASPAYHTAFDRGGVVQGGDPWDLLPADGTIDLMNDIFGVAFQFGHRCS
;
A
#
# COMPACT_ATOMS: atom_id res chain seq x y z
N MET A 1 8.36 11.48 75.50
CA MET A 1 7.69 11.54 74.18
C MET A 1 7.65 10.11 73.65
N GLU A 2 6.57 9.39 73.96
CA GLU A 2 6.39 7.98 73.58
C GLU A 2 5.80 7.89 72.17
N GLY A 3 6.58 7.32 71.24
CA GLY A 3 6.17 7.09 69.86
C GLY A 3 5.37 5.80 69.73
N LYS A 4 4.12 5.94 69.30
CA LYS A 4 3.15 4.86 69.09
C LYS A 4 3.39 4.20 67.72
N VAL A 5 3.78 2.92 67.71
CA VAL A 5 3.98 2.14 66.48
C VAL A 5 2.61 1.63 65.98
N VAL A 6 2.23 2.05 64.77
CA VAL A 6 1.00 1.62 64.09
C VAL A 6 1.33 0.44 63.18
N GLY A 7 0.74 -0.73 63.48
CA GLY A 7 0.90 -1.96 62.71
C GLY A 7 0.10 -1.96 61.41
N ILE A 8 0.77 -2.29 60.30
CA ILE A 8 0.15 -2.48 58.99
C ILE A 8 -0.31 -3.93 58.89
N ARG A 9 -1.62 -4.13 58.70
CA ARG A 9 -2.26 -5.43 58.53
C ARG A 9 -2.16 -5.91 57.08
N ASN A 10 -1.93 -7.22 56.96
CA ASN A 10 -1.85 -8.04 55.76
C ASN A 10 -2.93 -7.73 54.70
N CYS A 11 -2.50 -7.33 53.50
CA CYS A 11 -3.30 -7.43 52.27
C CYS A 11 -3.14 -8.83 51.65
N LEU A 12 -4.26 -9.42 51.28
CA LEU A 12 -4.39 -10.74 50.65
C LEU A 12 -3.61 -10.87 49.32
N PRO A 13 -3.24 -12.10 48.91
CA PRO A 13 -2.38 -12.33 47.74
C PRO A 13 -3.15 -12.16 46.42
N ILE A 14 -2.65 -11.24 45.58
CA ILE A 14 -3.12 -10.88 44.23
C ILE A 14 -2.97 -12.01 43.18
N ARG A 15 -2.47 -13.19 43.58
CA ARG A 15 -2.04 -14.23 42.63
C ARG A 15 -3.15 -15.04 41.94
N SER A 16 -4.41 -14.97 42.40
CA SER A 16 -5.47 -15.82 41.83
C SER A 16 -6.26 -15.23 40.67
N PHE A 17 -6.19 -13.92 40.40
CA PHE A 17 -6.93 -13.32 39.29
C PHE A 17 -6.21 -13.42 37.93
N PHE A 18 -4.90 -13.63 37.92
CA PHE A 18 -4.12 -13.69 36.67
C PHE A 18 -4.27 -15.01 35.90
N LEU A 19 -4.62 -16.12 36.56
CA LEU A 19 -4.72 -17.42 35.91
C LEU A 19 -6.03 -17.64 35.14
N MET A 20 -7.14 -16.94 35.48
CA MET A 20 -8.40 -17.11 34.75
C MET A 20 -8.53 -16.23 33.50
N ALA A 21 -7.82 -15.10 33.42
CA ALA A 21 -7.83 -14.25 32.23
C ALA A 21 -7.00 -14.84 31.06
N LEU A 22 -5.97 -15.65 31.35
CA LEU A 22 -5.10 -16.23 30.32
C LEU A 22 -5.77 -17.40 29.56
N ALA A 23 -6.67 -18.14 30.20
CA ALA A 23 -7.36 -19.28 29.57
C ALA A 23 -8.47 -18.85 28.60
N ALA A 24 -9.11 -17.70 28.84
CA ALA A 24 -10.17 -17.18 27.97
C ALA A 24 -9.61 -16.58 26.66
N LEU A 25 -8.40 -16.01 26.67
CA LEU A 25 -7.76 -15.49 25.45
C LEU A 25 -7.25 -16.61 24.52
N ALA A 26 -6.77 -17.73 25.08
CA ALA A 26 -6.28 -18.86 24.29
C ALA A 26 -7.40 -19.60 23.52
N ALA A 27 -8.63 -19.62 24.04
CA ALA A 27 -9.77 -20.24 23.36
C ALA A 27 -10.33 -19.40 22.20
N LEU A 28 -10.20 -18.07 22.26
CA LEU A 28 -10.60 -17.16 21.17
C LEU A 28 -9.59 -17.11 20.03
N LEU A 29 -8.29 -17.33 20.29
CA LEU A 29 -7.25 -17.35 19.26
C LEU A 29 -7.21 -18.65 18.43
N LEU A 30 -7.78 -19.76 18.91
CA LEU A 30 -7.80 -21.04 18.17
C LEU A 30 -9.05 -21.23 17.30
N ALA A 31 -10.09 -20.40 17.42
CA ALA A 31 -11.32 -20.52 16.64
C ALA A 31 -11.33 -19.72 15.32
N SER A 32 -10.31 -18.90 15.06
CA SER A 32 -10.27 -18.01 13.88
C SER A 32 -9.49 -18.54 12.67
N TRP A 33 -8.97 -19.77 12.73
CA TRP A 33 -8.12 -20.34 11.65
C TRP A 33 -8.86 -21.24 10.64
N ALA A 34 -10.18 -21.42 10.75
CA ALA A 34 -10.92 -22.41 9.94
C ALA A 34 -11.86 -21.86 8.86
N LEU A 35 -11.97 -20.54 8.68
CA LEU A 35 -12.88 -19.94 7.68
C LEU A 35 -12.22 -18.79 6.91
N ALA A 36 -11.21 -19.09 6.10
CA ALA A 36 -10.81 -18.22 4.99
C ALA A 36 -10.04 -19.04 3.95
N SER A 37 -10.72 -19.99 3.33
CA SER A 37 -10.27 -20.58 2.07
C SER A 37 -11.41 -20.50 1.09
N THR A 38 -11.77 -19.27 0.75
CA THR A 38 -12.53 -19.00 -0.46
C THR A 38 -11.70 -19.50 -1.64
N PRO A 39 -12.28 -20.29 -2.56
CA PRO A 39 -11.59 -20.63 -3.79
C PRO A 39 -11.25 -19.33 -4.50
N ALA A 40 -9.98 -19.18 -4.89
CA ALA A 40 -9.55 -18.09 -5.76
C ALA A 40 -10.44 -18.12 -7.00
N ILE A 41 -11.31 -17.13 -7.13
CA ILE A 41 -11.86 -16.76 -8.42
C ILE A 41 -10.61 -16.46 -9.24
N ALA A 42 -10.39 -17.26 -10.29
CA ALA A 42 -9.35 -16.97 -11.26
C ALA A 42 -9.64 -15.56 -11.78
N ASP A 43 -8.82 -14.62 -11.34
CA ASP A 43 -8.86 -13.24 -11.78
C ASP A 43 -8.50 -13.26 -13.28
N PRO A 44 -9.36 -12.71 -14.17
CA PRO A 44 -9.04 -12.62 -15.60
C PRO A 44 -7.83 -11.72 -15.92
N SER A 45 -7.06 -11.26 -14.93
CA SER A 45 -5.86 -10.42 -15.05
C SER A 45 -4.58 -11.16 -15.47
N ASP A 46 -4.65 -12.42 -15.87
CA ASP A 46 -3.54 -13.19 -16.48
C ASP A 46 -3.27 -12.71 -17.94
N GLN A 47 -3.22 -11.38 -18.15
CA GLN A 47 -2.70 -10.79 -19.37
C GLN A 47 -1.19 -10.59 -19.23
N PRO A 48 -0.40 -11.09 -20.20
CA PRO A 48 1.06 -11.01 -20.13
C PRO A 48 1.52 -9.55 -20.12
N ALA A 49 2.49 -9.25 -19.26
CA ALA A 49 3.18 -7.96 -19.11
C ALA A 49 3.99 -7.59 -20.37
N GLY A 50 3.29 -7.32 -21.47
CA GLY A 50 3.87 -6.89 -22.73
C GLY A 50 2.91 -5.96 -23.44
N GLY A 51 3.19 -4.66 -23.38
CA GLY A 51 2.54 -3.59 -24.16
C GLY A 51 1.06 -3.84 -24.40
N LEU A 52 0.27 -3.70 -23.34
CA LEU A 52 -1.16 -3.89 -23.43
C LEU A 52 -1.70 -2.78 -24.33
N ARG A 53 -2.00 -3.11 -25.58
CA ARG A 53 -3.01 -2.34 -26.33
C ARG A 53 -4.22 -2.29 -25.40
N ALA A 54 -4.52 -1.10 -24.86
CA ALA A 54 -5.79 -0.88 -24.19
C ALA A 54 -6.85 -1.44 -25.13
N LEU A 55 -7.87 -2.13 -24.61
CA LEU A 55 -8.81 -2.97 -25.38
C LEU A 55 -9.52 -2.26 -26.57
N ASP A 56 -9.30 -0.95 -26.76
CA ASP A 56 -9.72 -0.09 -27.87
C ASP A 56 -8.65 0.15 -28.97
N GLY A 57 -7.45 -0.45 -28.85
CA GLY A 57 -6.33 -0.21 -29.77
C GLY A 57 -5.56 1.09 -29.52
N ALA A 58 -5.88 1.81 -28.45
CA ALA A 58 -5.08 2.93 -27.96
C ALA A 58 -3.72 2.44 -27.41
N ILE A 59 -2.69 3.27 -27.61
CA ILE A 59 -1.33 3.01 -27.18
C ILE A 59 -1.22 3.44 -25.71
N ASP A 60 -0.55 2.61 -24.92
CA ASP A 60 -0.10 2.85 -23.54
C ASP A 60 1.39 2.49 -23.58
N SER A 61 2.22 3.51 -23.71
CA SER A 61 3.63 3.38 -24.09
C SER A 61 4.51 2.88 -22.95
N ASP A 62 4.16 3.18 -21.71
CA ASP A 62 4.91 2.76 -20.53
C ASP A 62 4.26 1.61 -19.74
N GLY A 63 2.98 1.30 -20.00
CA GLY A 63 2.26 0.18 -19.43
C GLY A 63 1.77 0.43 -18.01
N ASP A 64 1.58 1.68 -17.60
CA ASP A 64 1.09 2.02 -16.26
C ASP A 64 -0.42 1.81 -16.07
N GLY A 65 -1.17 1.69 -17.18
CA GLY A 65 -2.61 1.49 -17.23
C GLY A 65 -3.38 2.62 -17.92
N CYS A 66 -2.74 3.74 -18.23
CA CYS A 66 -3.29 4.91 -18.89
C CYS A 66 -2.85 4.96 -20.35
N THR A 67 -3.72 5.40 -21.26
CA THR A 67 -3.30 5.51 -22.67
C THR A 67 -2.59 6.83 -22.91
N ASP A 68 -1.65 6.88 -23.85
CA ASP A 68 -0.87 8.08 -24.20
C ASP A 68 -1.76 9.32 -24.47
N ASP A 69 -2.94 9.09 -25.07
CA ASP A 69 -3.92 10.14 -25.38
C ASP A 69 -4.63 10.68 -24.11
N GLN A 70 -4.91 9.82 -23.13
CA GLN A 70 -5.46 10.22 -21.83
C GLN A 70 -4.44 11.05 -21.06
N GLU A 71 -3.17 10.63 -21.07
CA GLU A 71 -2.06 11.28 -20.40
C GLU A 71 -1.69 12.64 -20.98
N SER A 72 -1.83 12.77 -22.29
CA SER A 72 -1.68 14.04 -23.00
C SER A 72 -2.85 15.01 -22.75
N GLY A 73 -3.88 14.59 -22.00
CA GLY A 73 -5.03 15.42 -21.63
C GLY A 73 -4.67 16.62 -20.76
N LEU A 74 -5.61 17.57 -20.62
CA LEU A 74 -5.42 18.77 -19.79
C LEU A 74 -5.91 18.63 -18.35
N ASP A 75 -6.63 17.55 -18.02
CA ASP A 75 -7.26 17.32 -16.73
C ASP A 75 -6.56 16.16 -16.00
N GLU A 76 -5.80 16.48 -14.96
CA GLU A 76 -5.06 15.50 -14.17
C GLU A 76 -5.95 14.45 -13.49
N THR A 77 -7.20 14.81 -13.18
CA THR A 77 -8.14 13.91 -12.52
C THR A 77 -8.65 12.82 -13.45
N LEU A 78 -8.51 13.01 -14.77
CA LEU A 78 -8.86 12.06 -15.82
C LEU A 78 -7.61 11.42 -16.47
N GLY A 79 -6.46 11.53 -15.81
CA GLY A 79 -5.20 10.94 -16.25
C GLY A 79 -4.35 11.89 -17.08
N GLY A 80 -4.80 13.11 -17.37
CA GLY A 80 -4.03 14.07 -18.17
C GLY A 80 -2.83 14.69 -17.45
N ARG A 81 -2.05 15.48 -18.19
CA ARG A 81 -0.86 16.19 -17.74
C ARG A 81 0.19 15.24 -17.13
N ARG A 82 0.39 14.12 -17.81
CA ARG A 82 1.34 13.07 -17.47
C ARG A 82 2.32 12.85 -18.62
N ASP A 83 3.43 12.18 -18.37
CA ASP A 83 4.38 11.80 -19.43
C ASP A 83 4.06 10.37 -19.88
N PRO A 84 3.60 10.15 -21.13
CA PRO A 84 3.27 8.81 -21.63
C PRO A 84 4.42 7.78 -21.66
N ASN A 85 5.62 8.20 -21.29
CA ASN A 85 6.79 7.33 -21.21
C ASN A 85 7.26 7.15 -19.76
N ASN A 86 6.53 7.65 -18.77
CA ASN A 86 6.88 7.61 -17.37
C ASN A 86 5.90 6.78 -16.53
N PHE A 87 6.19 5.47 -16.49
CA PHE A 87 5.44 4.49 -15.72
C PHE A 87 5.17 4.85 -14.25
N TRP A 88 5.99 5.71 -13.67
CA TRP A 88 5.96 6.04 -12.24
C TRP A 88 5.00 7.17 -11.91
N ASP A 89 4.48 7.90 -12.89
CA ASP A 89 3.66 9.07 -12.61
C ASP A 89 2.22 8.69 -12.19
N PHE A 90 1.65 7.56 -12.61
CA PHE A 90 0.35 7.07 -12.12
C PHE A 90 0.48 6.04 -10.97
N TYR A 91 -0.08 6.36 -9.80
CA TYR A 91 0.14 5.57 -8.57
C TYR A 91 -0.91 4.46 -8.32
N ASP A 92 -1.28 3.72 -9.36
CA ASP A 92 -2.33 2.70 -9.29
C ASP A 92 -1.76 1.33 -8.93
N VAL A 93 -1.74 1.03 -7.63
CA VAL A 93 -1.10 -0.16 -7.07
C VAL A 93 -1.89 -0.72 -5.88
N PRO A 94 -1.96 -2.04 -5.71
CA PRO A 94 -1.38 -3.06 -6.58
C PRO A 94 -2.28 -3.52 -7.72
N LEU A 95 -3.56 -3.15 -7.67
CA LEU A 95 -4.60 -3.78 -8.49
C LEU A 95 -4.59 -3.30 -9.94
N ARG A 96 -4.06 -2.10 -10.21
CA ARG A 96 -4.03 -1.50 -11.55
C ARG A 96 -5.44 -1.36 -12.12
N ASP A 97 -6.36 -0.85 -11.30
CA ASP A 97 -7.79 -0.75 -11.62
C ASP A 97 -8.19 0.58 -12.30
N LYS A 98 -7.18 1.36 -12.70
CA LYS A 98 -7.20 2.67 -13.35
C LYS A 98 -7.76 3.78 -12.48
N LYS A 99 -7.74 3.62 -11.16
CA LYS A 99 -8.30 4.58 -10.22
C LYS A 99 -7.49 4.63 -8.93
N ILE A 100 -7.12 5.84 -8.53
CA ILE A 100 -6.44 6.06 -7.26
C ILE A 100 -7.45 6.24 -6.13
N ASP A 101 -7.44 5.33 -5.16
CA ASP A 101 -8.28 5.39 -3.98
C ASP A 101 -7.58 5.13 -2.65
N LEU A 102 -8.34 5.36 -1.58
CA LEU A 102 -7.82 5.33 -0.23
C LEU A 102 -7.51 3.90 0.25
N MET A 103 -8.34 2.93 -0.13
CA MET A 103 -8.28 1.59 0.47
C MET A 103 -7.20 0.74 -0.19
N ASN A 104 -7.04 0.87 -1.51
CA ASN A 104 -6.11 0.04 -2.26
C ASN A 104 -4.74 0.70 -2.38
N ASP A 105 -4.69 1.93 -2.88
CA ASP A 105 -3.42 2.59 -3.23
C ASP A 105 -2.78 3.24 -2.01
N ILE A 106 -3.49 4.18 -1.38
CA ILE A 106 -2.92 4.97 -0.27
C ILE A 106 -2.58 4.07 0.91
N PHE A 107 -3.52 3.23 1.36
CA PHE A 107 -3.24 2.29 2.44
C PHE A 107 -2.31 1.15 2.03
N GLY A 108 -2.30 0.74 0.77
CA GLY A 108 -1.32 -0.22 0.24
C GLY A 108 0.11 0.25 0.45
N VAL A 109 0.40 1.52 0.15
CA VAL A 109 1.68 2.17 0.40
C VAL A 109 1.92 2.36 1.90
N ALA A 110 0.95 2.93 2.63
CA ALA A 110 1.11 3.25 4.05
C ALA A 110 1.40 2.02 4.92
N PHE A 111 0.84 0.85 4.58
CA PHE A 111 1.13 -0.40 5.28
C PHE A 111 2.55 -0.94 5.03
N ARG A 112 3.29 -0.38 4.08
CA ARG A 112 4.70 -0.72 3.80
C ARG A 112 5.68 0.39 4.19
N PHE A 113 5.21 1.44 4.86
CA PHE A 113 6.04 2.53 5.34
C PHE A 113 7.26 2.01 6.12
N GLY A 114 8.45 2.52 5.78
CA GLY A 114 9.73 2.14 6.34
C GLY A 114 10.35 0.86 5.75
N ALA A 115 9.70 0.22 4.79
CA ALA A 115 10.29 -0.89 4.05
C ALA A 115 11.40 -0.38 3.12
N THR A 116 12.45 -1.19 2.97
CA THR A 116 13.56 -0.93 2.04
C THR A 116 13.82 -2.16 1.19
N GLY A 117 14.31 -1.97 -0.04
CA GLY A 117 14.58 -3.07 -0.95
C GLY A 117 15.29 -2.64 -2.23
N ASP A 118 15.05 -3.40 -3.30
CA ASP A 118 15.69 -3.19 -4.59
C ASP A 118 14.87 -2.19 -5.45
N PRO A 119 15.34 -0.95 -5.67
CA PRO A 119 14.66 0.02 -6.52
C PRO A 119 14.58 -0.42 -7.98
N GLU A 120 15.46 -1.30 -8.44
CA GLU A 120 15.45 -1.84 -9.81
C GLU A 120 14.52 -3.05 -9.96
N GLY A 121 13.84 -3.45 -8.88
CA GLY A 121 12.88 -4.56 -8.89
C GLY A 121 11.72 -4.31 -9.86
N ASN A 122 11.21 -5.37 -10.49
CA ASN A 122 10.10 -5.25 -11.43
C ASN A 122 8.81 -4.81 -10.68
N PRO A 123 8.24 -3.61 -10.96
CA PRO A 123 7.03 -3.13 -10.30
C PRO A 123 5.77 -3.92 -10.68
N LEU A 124 5.83 -4.74 -11.73
CA LEU A 124 4.75 -5.64 -12.16
C LEU A 124 4.95 -7.07 -11.64
N ALA A 125 5.93 -7.31 -10.77
CA ALA A 125 6.18 -8.64 -10.24
C ALA A 125 5.02 -9.13 -9.35
N LEU A 126 4.62 -10.39 -9.56
CA LEU A 126 3.66 -11.11 -8.73
C LEU A 126 4.28 -12.42 -8.21
N PRO A 127 3.87 -12.92 -7.03
CA PRO A 127 2.92 -12.31 -6.11
C PRO A 127 3.56 -11.16 -5.31
N ILE A 128 2.76 -10.17 -4.98
CA ILE A 128 3.21 -9.08 -4.10
C ILE A 128 3.42 -9.63 -2.68
N PRO A 129 4.58 -9.42 -2.05
CA PRO A 129 4.85 -9.93 -0.71
C PRO A 129 3.92 -9.25 0.31
N ALA A 130 3.56 -9.97 1.37
CA ALA A 130 2.72 -9.41 2.43
C ALA A 130 3.38 -8.19 3.10
N SER A 131 2.58 -7.18 3.46
CA SER A 131 3.05 -6.05 4.27
C SER A 131 3.66 -6.55 5.60
N PRO A 132 4.73 -5.91 6.10
CA PRO A 132 5.32 -4.65 5.63
C PRO A 132 6.51 -4.84 4.67
N ALA A 133 6.61 -5.99 3.97
CA ALA A 133 7.74 -6.23 3.08
C ALA A 133 7.80 -5.20 1.94
N TYR A 134 9.00 -4.91 1.47
CA TYR A 134 9.21 -4.02 0.33
C TYR A 134 8.68 -4.64 -0.97
N HIS A 135 8.17 -3.78 -1.86
CA HIS A 135 7.90 -4.12 -3.25
C HIS A 135 7.97 -2.86 -4.10
N THR A 136 8.70 -2.89 -5.22
CA THR A 136 9.03 -1.70 -6.02
C THR A 136 7.80 -0.96 -6.55
N ALA A 137 6.67 -1.66 -6.77
CA ALA A 137 5.41 -1.01 -7.16
C ALA A 137 4.97 0.11 -6.20
N PHE A 138 5.28 0.01 -4.91
CA PHE A 138 4.83 0.95 -3.88
C PHE A 138 5.84 2.05 -3.56
N ASP A 139 6.94 2.13 -4.31
CA ASP A 139 8.08 3.03 -4.08
C ASP A 139 8.20 4.07 -5.21
N ARG A 140 8.48 5.33 -4.88
CA ARG A 140 8.73 6.46 -5.78
C ARG A 140 9.87 7.31 -5.25
N GLY A 141 10.71 7.81 -6.15
CA GLY A 141 11.87 8.65 -5.81
C GLY A 141 11.56 10.14 -5.58
N GLY A 142 10.29 10.49 -5.36
CA GLY A 142 9.83 11.86 -5.18
C GLY A 142 9.43 12.57 -6.47
N VAL A 143 9.20 13.88 -6.41
CA VAL A 143 8.67 14.68 -7.54
C VAL A 143 9.78 15.11 -8.50
N VAL A 144 9.54 15.00 -9.81
CA VAL A 144 10.41 15.51 -10.87
C VAL A 144 10.61 17.02 -10.70
N GLN A 145 11.86 17.48 -10.74
CA GLN A 145 12.17 18.89 -10.50
C GLN A 145 11.49 19.80 -11.54
N GLY A 146 10.55 20.63 -11.08
CA GLY A 146 9.80 21.56 -11.93
C GLY A 146 8.60 20.94 -12.65
N GLY A 147 8.32 19.65 -12.42
CA GLY A 147 7.10 18.99 -12.85
C GLY A 147 5.91 19.25 -11.93
N ASP A 148 4.79 18.64 -12.26
CA ASP A 148 3.60 18.62 -11.43
C ASP A 148 3.79 17.68 -10.22
N PRO A 149 3.02 17.84 -9.11
CA PRO A 149 3.21 17.03 -7.90
C PRO A 149 3.00 15.52 -8.06
N TRP A 150 2.39 15.10 -9.17
CA TRP A 150 2.17 13.69 -9.54
C TRP A 150 3.20 13.18 -10.56
N ASP A 151 4.09 14.02 -11.06
CA ASP A 151 5.21 13.61 -11.91
C ASP A 151 6.29 13.02 -10.99
N LEU A 152 6.21 11.72 -10.73
CA LEU A 152 7.09 11.05 -9.79
C LEU A 152 8.28 10.40 -10.49
N LEU A 153 9.43 10.40 -9.80
CA LEU A 153 10.65 9.71 -10.19
C LEU A 153 10.52 8.20 -9.93
N PRO A 154 11.34 7.37 -10.62
CA PRO A 154 11.45 5.95 -10.32
C PRO A 154 11.74 5.66 -8.84
N ALA A 155 11.38 4.46 -8.39
CA ALA A 155 11.64 3.97 -7.04
C ALA A 155 13.08 4.26 -6.55
N ASP A 156 13.23 4.62 -5.28
CA ASP A 156 14.54 4.95 -4.67
C ASP A 156 15.06 3.91 -3.67
N GLY A 157 14.28 2.86 -3.44
CA GLY A 157 14.60 1.72 -2.59
C GLY A 157 14.06 1.89 -1.17
N THR A 158 13.34 2.96 -0.87
CA THR A 158 12.77 3.27 0.45
C THR A 158 11.32 3.72 0.32
N ILE A 159 10.41 3.07 1.06
CA ILE A 159 9.03 3.55 1.17
C ILE A 159 8.95 4.51 2.37
N ASP A 160 8.85 5.81 2.10
CA ASP A 160 8.78 6.90 3.05
C ASP A 160 7.47 7.71 2.99
N LEU A 161 7.41 8.77 3.79
CA LEU A 161 6.21 9.60 3.93
C LEU A 161 6.15 10.69 2.85
N MET A 162 7.29 11.26 2.49
CA MET A 162 7.37 12.44 1.63
C MET A 162 7.16 12.08 0.16
N ASN A 163 7.74 10.98 -0.29
CA ASN A 163 7.71 10.57 -1.69
C ASN A 163 6.54 9.65 -1.97
N ASP A 164 6.33 8.63 -1.16
CA ASP A 164 5.39 7.55 -1.47
C ASP A 164 3.99 7.87 -1.00
N ILE A 165 3.81 8.09 0.31
CA ILE A 165 2.48 8.30 0.90
C ILE A 165 1.87 9.63 0.42
N PHE A 166 2.66 10.71 0.41
CA PHE A 166 2.15 11.97 -0.15
C PHE A 166 2.07 11.94 -1.68
N GLY A 167 2.98 11.24 -2.37
CA GLY A 167 2.90 11.04 -3.83
C GLY A 167 1.57 10.41 -4.25
N VAL A 168 1.18 9.29 -3.64
CA VAL A 168 -0.12 8.65 -3.91
C VAL A 168 -1.30 9.52 -3.44
N ALA A 169 -1.17 10.21 -2.31
CA ALA A 169 -2.25 11.06 -1.79
C ALA A 169 -2.54 12.28 -2.68
N PHE A 170 -1.53 12.85 -3.35
CA PHE A 170 -1.74 13.93 -4.32
C PHE A 170 -2.53 13.49 -5.54
N GLN A 171 -2.59 12.19 -5.81
CA GLN A 171 -3.33 11.61 -6.93
C GLN A 171 -4.70 11.07 -6.52
N PHE A 172 -5.11 11.24 -5.25
CA PHE A 172 -6.38 10.70 -4.77
C PHE A 172 -7.56 11.15 -5.64
N GLY A 173 -8.29 10.18 -6.19
CA GLY A 173 -9.43 10.44 -7.07
C GLY A 173 -9.07 10.60 -8.55
N HIS A 174 -7.78 10.56 -8.93
CA HIS A 174 -7.36 10.48 -10.32
C HIS A 174 -7.80 9.13 -10.89
N ARG A 175 -8.12 9.10 -12.18
CA ARG A 175 -8.48 7.90 -12.93
C ARG A 175 -8.10 8.05 -14.39
N CYS A 176 -7.98 6.95 -15.12
CA CYS A 176 -7.75 7.00 -16.57
C CYS A 176 -9.04 6.66 -17.32
N SER A 177 -9.74 7.70 -17.80
CA SER A 177 -11.07 7.61 -18.45
C SER A 177 -11.19 8.50 -19.67
#